data_AF-A0A8U0TUW4-F1
#
_entry.id   AF-A0A8U0TUW4-F1
#
_cell.length_a   1.000
_cell.length_b   1.000
_cell.length_c   1.000
_cell.angle_alpha   90.00
_cell.angle_beta   90.00
_cell.angle_gamma   90.00
#
_symmetry.space_group_name_H-M   'P 1'
#
loop_
_entity.id
_entity.type
_entity.pdbx_description
1 polymer ?
#
loop_
_entity_poly.entity_id
_entity_poly.type
_entity_poly.pdbx_seq_one_letter_code
_entity_poly.pdbx_strand_id
1 'polypeptide(L)'
;MESFGEVSILLDQPSPCSIVTATEVQVGILQPDALKGLDSVTSALMLQTAQPTYGKLSQEEINKEYIRQERHKEWDHIKKRVLSDALLYNGIQQGNGKWTFTRGGGRRSVDKSSPFQ
;
A
#
# COMPACT_ATOMS: atom_id res chain seq x y z
N MET A 1 8.70 -17.86 14.99
CA MET A 1 7.28 -18.12 15.30
C MET A 1 6.79 -16.82 15.88
N GLU A 2 5.97 -16.10 15.13
CA GLU A 2 5.55 -14.73 15.48
C GLU A 2 4.07 -14.75 15.84
N SER A 3 3.73 -14.16 16.98
CA SER A 3 2.37 -13.92 17.45
C SER A 3 2.09 -12.43 17.46
N PHE A 4 0.81 -12.04 17.47
CA PHE A 4 0.40 -10.65 17.55
C PHE A 4 -0.94 -10.51 18.27
N GLY A 5 -1.20 -9.32 18.81
CA GLY A 5 -2.47 -8.95 19.45
C GLY A 5 -2.58 -9.27 20.94
N GLU A 6 -1.57 -9.93 21.53
CA GLU A 6 -1.55 -10.28 22.95
C GLU A 6 -1.63 -9.06 23.87
N VAL A 7 -0.91 -7.98 23.53
CA VAL A 7 -0.87 -6.74 24.31
C VAL A 7 -2.24 -6.05 24.33
N SER A 8 -2.95 -6.06 23.20
CA SER A 8 -4.29 -5.46 23.09
C SER A 8 -5.29 -6.14 24.02
N ILE A 9 -5.22 -7.47 24.14
CA ILE A 9 -6.11 -8.25 25.02
C ILE A 9 -5.75 -8.04 26.50
N LEU A 10 -4.45 -8.06 26.84
CA LEU A 10 -3.99 -7.91 28.22
C LEU A 10 -4.22 -6.50 28.78
N LEU A 11 -4.14 -5.46 27.94
CA LEU A 11 -4.34 -4.06 28.34
C LEU A 11 -5.76 -3.54 28.09
N ASP A 12 -6.65 -4.37 27.51
CA ASP A 12 -8.00 -3.99 27.09
C ASP A 12 -8.01 -2.73 26.19
N GLN A 13 -7.02 -2.64 25.28
CA GLN A 13 -6.83 -1.53 24.35
C GLN A 13 -6.99 -2.00 22.91
N PRO A 14 -7.66 -1.22 22.04
CA PRO A 14 -7.81 -1.58 20.64
C PRO A 14 -6.45 -1.64 19.93
N SER A 15 -6.28 -2.61 19.02
CA SER A 15 -5.08 -2.71 18.20
C SER A 15 -4.91 -1.46 17.33
N PRO A 16 -3.70 -0.86 17.27
CA PRO A 16 -3.44 0.31 16.45
C PRO A 16 -3.33 -0.02 14.95
N CYS A 17 -3.23 -1.30 14.59
CA CYS A 17 -2.96 -1.73 13.22
C CYS A 17 -3.95 -2.79 12.72
N SER A 18 -4.16 -2.76 11.40
CA SER A 18 -4.85 -3.81 10.65
C SER A 18 -3.80 -4.77 10.04
N ILE A 19 -4.10 -6.06 10.07
CA ILE A 19 -3.20 -7.10 9.59
C ILE A 19 -3.80 -7.67 8.31
N VAL A 20 -3.03 -7.59 7.22
CA VAL A 20 -3.43 -8.08 5.89
C VAL A 20 -2.38 -9.07 5.41
N THR A 21 -2.82 -10.25 5.01
CA THR A 21 -1.94 -11.33 4.54
C THR A 21 -1.82 -11.28 3.03
N ALA A 22 -0.59 -11.22 2.50
CA ALA A 22 -0.36 -11.22 1.05
C ALA A 22 -0.61 -12.59 0.39
N THR A 23 -0.52 -13.65 1.19
CA THR A 23 -0.74 -15.04 0.78
C THR A 23 -1.71 -15.73 1.73
N GLU A 24 -2.22 -16.88 1.33
CA GLU A 24 -2.97 -17.76 2.23
C GLU A 24 -2.04 -18.24 3.36
N VAL A 25 -2.47 -18.04 4.61
CA VAL A 25 -1.71 -18.43 5.79
C VAL A 25 -2.63 -19.16 6.77
N GLN A 26 -2.09 -20.15 7.46
CA GLN A 26 -2.78 -20.80 8.57
C GLN A 26 -2.39 -20.12 9.87
N VAL A 27 -3.39 -19.76 10.67
CA VAL A 27 -3.19 -19.04 11.93
C VAL A 27 -3.89 -19.78 13.05
N GLY A 28 -3.20 -19.97 14.17
CA GLY A 28 -3.81 -20.47 15.41
C GLY A 28 -4.49 -19.32 16.14
N ILE A 29 -5.77 -19.49 16.49
CA ILE A 29 -6.53 -18.47 17.23
C ILE A 29 -6.58 -18.85 18.70
N LEU A 30 -6.08 -17.96 19.55
CA LEU A 30 -6.24 -18.03 21.00
C LEU A 30 -7.44 -17.19 21.42
N GLN A 31 -8.32 -17.77 22.23
CA GLN A 31 -9.48 -17.06 22.77
C GLN A 31 -9.05 -16.05 23.84
N PRO A 32 -9.68 -14.86 23.90
CA PRO A 32 -9.33 -13.83 24.89
C PRO A 32 -9.45 -14.33 26.33
N ASP A 33 -10.42 -15.20 26.61
CA ASP A 33 -10.67 -15.75 27.96
C ASP A 33 -9.48 -16.56 28.50
N ALA A 34 -8.75 -17.23 27.60
CA ALA A 34 -7.55 -17.98 27.97
C ALA A 34 -6.42 -17.06 28.42
N LEU A 35 -6.31 -15.87 27.81
CA LEU A 35 -5.32 -14.86 28.20
C LEU A 35 -5.74 -14.12 29.48
N LYS A 36 -7.03 -13.80 29.62
CA LYS A 36 -7.57 -13.13 30.81
C LYS A 36 -7.55 -14.02 32.06
N GLY A 37 -7.54 -15.34 31.88
CA GLY A 37 -7.41 -16.33 32.96
C GLY A 37 -5.98 -16.57 33.45
N LEU A 38 -4.97 -15.90 32.88
CA LEU A 38 -3.58 -16.02 33.34
C LEU A 38 -3.38 -15.36 34.71
N ASP A 39 -2.42 -15.88 35.48
CA ASP A 39 -2.02 -15.26 36.74
C ASP A 39 -1.32 -13.90 36.49
N SER A 40 -1.35 -13.04 37.51
CA SER A 40 -0.82 -11.69 37.41
C SER A 40 0.67 -11.66 37.08
N VAL A 41 1.45 -12.64 37.56
CA VAL A 41 2.89 -12.73 37.28
C VAL A 41 3.13 -13.10 35.82
N THR A 42 2.46 -14.12 35.31
CA THR A 42 2.60 -14.52 33.90
C THR A 42 2.14 -13.42 32.95
N SER A 43 1.03 -12.74 33.25
CA SER A 43 0.56 -11.61 32.44
C SER A 43 1.59 -10.46 32.38
N ALA A 44 2.25 -10.14 33.50
CA ALA A 44 3.30 -9.14 33.56
C ALA A 44 4.56 -9.55 32.78
N LEU A 45 4.97 -10.82 32.86
CA LEU A 45 6.10 -11.36 32.08
C LEU A 45 5.82 -11.33 30.57
N MET A 46 4.59 -11.64 30.16
CA MET A 46 4.16 -11.50 28.77
C MET A 46 4.21 -10.05 28.32
N LEU A 47 3.71 -9.11 29.13
CA LEU A 47 3.77 -7.67 28.79
C LEU A 47 5.20 -7.14 28.69
N GLN A 48 6.11 -7.66 29.52
CA GLN A 48 7.53 -7.27 29.49
C GLN A 48 8.26 -7.81 28.25
N THR A 49 7.87 -9.01 27.79
CA THR A 49 8.50 -9.67 26.63
C THR A 49 7.84 -9.29 25.30
N ALA A 50 6.58 -8.87 25.32
CA ALA A 50 5.88 -8.38 24.16
C ALA A 50 6.49 -7.06 23.68
N GLN A 51 7.08 -7.07 22.49
CA GLN A 51 7.41 -5.82 21.82
C GLN A 51 6.11 -5.20 21.29
N PRO A 52 5.80 -3.94 21.63
CA PRO A 52 4.71 -3.22 21.00
C PRO A 52 4.91 -3.29 19.47
N THR A 53 3.95 -3.85 18.74
CA THR A 53 4.03 -4.02 17.27
C THR A 53 4.29 -2.67 16.57
N TYR A 54 3.84 -1.58 17.19
CA TYR A 54 4.29 -0.24 16.92
C TYR A 54 4.75 0.40 18.23
N GLY A 55 5.91 1.07 18.23
CA GLY A 55 6.28 1.98 19.31
C GLY A 55 5.18 3.04 19.51
N LYS A 56 5.23 3.79 20.62
CA LYS A 56 4.26 4.88 20.87
C LYS A 56 4.30 5.89 19.72
N LEU A 57 3.45 5.72 18.72
CA LEU A 57 3.22 6.70 17.67
C LEU A 57 2.50 7.86 18.32
N SER A 58 3.21 8.96 18.54
CA SER A 58 2.59 10.14 19.12
C SER A 58 1.58 10.72 18.12
N GLN A 59 0.55 11.40 18.63
CA GLN A 59 -0.41 12.09 17.76
C GLN A 59 0.30 13.09 16.83
N GLU A 60 1.42 13.66 17.27
CA GLU A 60 2.26 14.57 16.49
C GLU A 60 2.92 13.86 15.30
N GLU A 61 3.43 12.64 15.49
CA GLU A 61 4.01 11.83 14.42
C GLU A 61 2.96 11.42 13.39
N ILE A 62 1.78 11.01 13.86
CA ILE A 62 0.64 10.67 13.00
C ILE A 62 0.24 11.87 12.14
N ASN A 63 0.08 13.04 12.75
CA ASN A 63 -0.28 14.28 12.05
C ASN A 63 0.80 14.70 11.04
N LYS A 64 2.08 14.55 11.41
CA LYS A 64 3.20 14.90 10.54
C LYS A 64 3.25 14.03 9.29
N GLU A 65 3.10 12.71 9.44
CA GLU A 65 3.06 11.80 8.30
C GLU A 65 1.82 12.02 7.43
N TYR A 66 0.66 12.31 8.03
CA TYR A 66 -0.54 12.68 7.29
C TYR A 66 -0.32 13.92 6.41
N ILE A 67 0.18 15.02 7.00
CA ILE A 67 0.48 16.25 6.25
C ILE A 67 1.49 16.00 5.13
N ARG A 68 2.49 15.15 5.38
CA ARG A 68 3.50 14.77 4.38
C ARG A 68 2.86 14.06 3.19
N GLN A 69 1.95 13.12 3.44
CA GLN A 69 1.25 12.38 2.39
C GLN A 69 0.32 13.27 1.58
N GLU A 70 -0.47 14.15 2.23
CA GLU A 70 -1.37 15.07 1.52
C GLU A 70 -0.59 16.04 0.62
N ARG A 71 0.51 16.62 1.13
CA ARG A 71 1.39 17.47 0.31
C ARG A 71 1.95 16.72 -0.90
N HIS A 72 2.29 15.44 -0.74
CA HIS A 72 2.79 14.63 -1.85
C HIS A 72 1.71 14.38 -2.91
N LYS A 73 0.47 14.10 -2.50
CA LYS A 73 -0.67 13.95 -3.42
C LYS A 73 -0.97 15.23 -4.18
N GLU A 74 -0.98 16.37 -3.49
CA GLU A 74 -1.18 17.68 -4.11
C GLU A 74 -0.08 17.96 -5.14
N TRP A 75 1.17 17.68 -4.79
CA TRP A 75 2.30 17.84 -5.71
C TRP A 75 2.16 16.95 -6.94
N ASP A 76 1.78 15.68 -6.78
CA ASP A 76 1.54 14.78 -7.90
C ASP A 76 0.42 15.27 -8.81
N HIS A 77 -0.63 15.85 -8.23
CA HIS A 77 -1.73 16.44 -8.99
C HIS A 77 -1.26 17.66 -9.80
N ILE A 78 -0.52 18.57 -9.17
CA ILE A 78 0.07 19.73 -9.84
C ILE A 78 1.01 19.29 -10.96
N LYS A 79 1.88 18.31 -10.69
CA LYS A 79 2.83 17.77 -11.66
C LYS A 79 2.11 17.19 -12.87
N LYS A 80 1.06 16.38 -12.66
CA LYS A 80 0.25 15.82 -13.75
C LYS A 80 -0.42 16.90 -14.59
N ARG A 81 -0.95 17.95 -13.94
CA ARG A 81 -1.57 19.09 -14.64
C ARG A 81 -0.55 19.83 -15.50
N VAL A 82 0.55 20.29 -14.90
CA VAL A 82 1.60 21.04 -15.61
C VAL A 82 2.19 20.23 -16.76
N LEU A 83 2.41 18.92 -16.54
CA LEU A 83 2.87 18.02 -17.60
C LEU A 83 1.86 17.94 -18.74
N SER A 84 0.57 17.79 -18.43
CA SER A 84 -0.49 17.72 -19.44
C SER A 84 -0.60 19.02 -20.24
N ASP A 85 -0.53 20.17 -19.58
CA ASP A 85 -0.57 21.48 -20.23
C ASP A 85 0.64 21.70 -21.15
N ALA A 86 1.83 21.34 -20.67
CA ALA A 86 3.06 21.42 -21.46
C ALA A 86 3.02 20.48 -22.67
N LEU A 87 2.51 19.26 -22.51
CA LEU A 87 2.36 18.31 -23.63
C LEU A 87 1.34 18.83 -24.65
N LEU A 88 0.21 19.37 -24.21
CA LEU A 88 -0.82 19.96 -25.07
C LEU A 88 -0.27 21.15 -25.86
N TYR A 89 0.41 22.08 -25.18
CA TYR A 89 1.01 23.26 -25.83
C TYR A 89 2.04 22.87 -26.90
N ASN A 90 2.84 21.84 -26.63
CA ASN A 90 3.84 21.36 -27.58
C ASN A 90 3.27 20.38 -28.63
N GLY A 91 1.95 20.12 -28.63
CA GLY A 91 1.31 19.19 -29.57
C GLY A 91 1.78 17.74 -29.42
N ILE A 92 2.32 17.36 -28.26
CA ILE A 92 2.88 16.03 -28.00
C ILE A 92 1.74 15.10 -27.56
N GLN A 93 1.37 14.16 -28.41
CA GLN A 93 0.43 13.09 -28.08
C GLN A 93 1.17 11.94 -27.37
N GLN A 94 0.81 11.67 -26.12
CA GLN A 94 1.33 10.49 -25.41
C GLN A 94 0.98 9.22 -26.20
N GLY A 95 1.97 8.37 -26.46
CA GLY A 95 1.81 7.13 -27.23
C GLY A 95 2.10 7.24 -28.73
N ASN A 96 2.14 8.45 -29.30
CA ASN A 96 2.49 8.68 -30.70
C ASN A 96 3.84 9.42 -30.81
N GLY A 97 4.92 8.65 -30.86
CA GLY A 97 6.26 9.15 -31.15
C GLY A 97 6.78 8.63 -32.48
N LYS A 98 7.67 9.38 -33.15
CA LYS A 98 8.44 8.91 -34.32
C LYS A 98 9.24 7.62 -34.03
N TRP A 99 9.42 7.29 -32.76
CA TRP A 99 10.15 6.14 -32.26
C TRP A 99 9.23 5.22 -31.44
N THR A 100 8.13 4.76 -32.02
CA THR A 100 7.45 3.57 -31.50
C THR A 100 8.33 2.37 -31.81
N PHE A 101 9.07 1.88 -30.80
CA PHE A 101 9.80 0.63 -30.93
C PHE A 101 8.77 -0.51 -30.94
N THR A 102 8.17 -0.77 -32.10
CA THR A 102 7.46 -2.03 -32.36
C THR A 102 8.50 -3.13 -32.25
N ARG A 103 8.63 -3.75 -31.08
CA ARG A 103 9.37 -5.00 -30.93
C ARG A 103 8.62 -6.07 -31.72
N GLY A 104 9.05 -6.27 -32.97
CA GLY A 104 8.93 -7.51 -33.73
C GLY A 104 7.54 -7.84 -34.28
N GLY A 105 7.39 -7.76 -35.60
CA GLY A 105 6.26 -8.31 -36.34
C GLY A 105 6.50 -8.22 -37.83
N GLY A 106 7.37 -9.08 -38.36
CA GLY A 106 7.67 -9.14 -39.78
C GLY A 106 6.49 -9.57 -40.64
N ARG A 107 6.63 -9.25 -41.92
CA ARG A 107 5.86 -9.67 -43.12
C ARG A 107 4.71 -8.76 -43.53
N ARG A 108 5.07 -7.93 -44.52
CA ARG A 108 4.24 -7.47 -45.64
C ARG A 108 3.22 -8.55 -46.05
N SER A 109 1.95 -8.17 -46.11
CA SER A 109 1.04 -8.66 -47.14
C SER A 109 0.36 -7.45 -47.75
N VAL A 110 0.80 -7.10 -48.97
CA VAL A 110 0.02 -6.32 -49.92
C VAL A 110 -1.07 -7.26 -50.41
N ASP A 111 -2.33 -6.83 -50.35
CA ASP A 111 -3.15 -6.90 -51.56
C ASP A 111 -4.26 -5.85 -51.54
N LYS A 112 -4.09 -4.89 -52.45
CA LYS A 112 -5.14 -4.04 -52.97
C LYS A 112 -5.89 -4.87 -54.03
N SER A 113 -7.17 -5.12 -53.81
CA SER A 113 -8.14 -5.27 -54.89
C SER A 113 -9.20 -4.17 -54.73
N SER A 114 -9.07 -3.15 -55.57
CA SER A 114 -10.04 -2.08 -55.90
C SER A 114 -11.36 -2.63 -56.45
N PRO A 115 -12.33 -1.81 -56.91
CA PRO A 115 -12.81 -0.48 -56.47
C PRO A 115 -14.36 -0.41 -56.39
N PHE A 116 -14.95 0.51 -55.62
CA PHE A 116 -16.24 1.12 -55.96
C PHE A 116 -16.29 2.57 -55.47
N GLN A 117 -16.62 3.45 -56.43
CA GLN A 117 -16.82 4.91 -56.43
C GLN A 117 -15.59 5.82 -56.37
#